data_AF-A0A970SK34-F1
#
_entry.id   AF-A0A970SK34-F1
#
_cell.length_a   1.000
_cell.length_b   1.000
_cell.length_c   1.000
_cell.angle_alpha   90.00
_cell.angle_beta   90.00
_cell.angle_gamma   90.00
#
_symmetry.space_group_name_H-M   'P 1'
#
loop_
_entity.id
_entity.type
_entity.pdbx_description
1 polymer ?
#
loop_
_entity_poly.entity_id
_entity_poly.type
_entity_poly.pdbx_seq_one_letter_code
_entity_poly.pdbx_strand_id
1 'polypeptide(L)'
;MIRNLLFKIILFFLFSIMLMGLNAQQIVSNQIFYRTYQQNMWEEGEAYTIDFNFDLFNITQSGNNSLGDISSFLGGQFGALINIDWWLLFASHIAYNGFNGGEVDIQYPVKIDLEFPDNQEFNQGDIVTIHSHYDVLDGWLMNTRFPVEGIFEFGFDFGFGVDANATICFFDCFDLPIMNYEIPAESHNIIDINTFTGIAHYPCIVNNQLQICETQVLPIVFENLAGIGLSGTISIPYVETEAYIDPNTKILHAYGDSAYMNLELNIIQFLMALSGPGSGVYEVLSNLQGQIELGAGINLNYNLLDIIFSVKNYLVQDFKFDPTIWTKVSFPVAVEYTETDPQNNHEVVREGFASTIFFAVDND
;
A
#
# COMPACT_ATOMS: atom_id res chain seq x y z
N MET A 1 -26.34 -20.54 -80.75
CA MET A 1 -26.23 -19.10 -80.47
C MET A 1 -25.92 -18.81 -79.00
N ILE A 2 -26.60 -19.46 -78.04
CA ILE A 2 -26.45 -19.24 -76.58
C ILE A 2 -25.04 -19.55 -76.03
N ARG A 3 -24.36 -20.61 -76.53
CA ARG A 3 -23.02 -21.00 -76.04
C ARG A 3 -21.92 -19.96 -76.31
N ASN A 4 -22.01 -19.23 -77.43
CA ASN A 4 -21.05 -18.17 -77.76
C ASN A 4 -21.32 -16.87 -77.00
N LEU A 5 -22.55 -16.65 -76.52
CA LEU A 5 -22.90 -15.50 -75.70
C LEU A 5 -22.38 -15.69 -74.26
N LEU A 6 -22.57 -16.89 -73.69
CA LEU A 6 -22.04 -17.26 -72.38
C LEU A 6 -20.51 -17.17 -72.31
N PHE A 7 -19.81 -17.64 -73.35
CA PHE A 7 -18.35 -17.57 -73.39
C PHE A 7 -17.84 -16.12 -73.43
N LYS A 8 -18.53 -15.23 -74.15
CA LYS A 8 -18.18 -13.80 -74.19
C LYS A 8 -18.47 -13.08 -72.88
N ILE A 9 -19.56 -13.42 -72.19
CA ILE A 9 -19.89 -12.86 -70.88
C ILE A 9 -18.84 -13.29 -69.84
N ILE A 10 -18.44 -14.57 -69.84
CA ILE A 10 -17.40 -15.08 -68.93
C ILE A 10 -16.05 -14.41 -69.21
N LEU A 11 -15.69 -14.22 -70.49
CA LEU A 11 -14.44 -13.55 -70.86
C LEU A 11 -14.44 -12.07 -70.47
N PHE A 12 -15.58 -11.39 -70.60
CA PHE A 12 -15.74 -9.99 -70.17
C PHE A 12 -15.69 -9.86 -68.64
N PHE A 13 -16.26 -10.82 -67.91
CA PHE A 13 -16.23 -10.85 -66.45
C PHE A 13 -14.80 -11.14 -65.93
N LEU A 14 -14.07 -12.07 -66.55
CA LEU A 14 -12.66 -12.35 -66.25
C LEU A 14 -11.76 -11.13 -66.55
N PHE A 15 -12.01 -10.42 -67.65
CA PHE A 15 -11.26 -9.21 -68.00
C PHE A 15 -11.58 -8.05 -67.04
N SER A 16 -12.82 -7.92 -66.57
CA SER A 16 -13.22 -6.93 -65.57
C SER A 16 -12.63 -7.20 -64.18
N ILE A 17 -12.45 -8.48 -63.81
CA ILE A 17 -11.77 -8.86 -62.55
C ILE A 17 -10.26 -8.60 -62.64
N MET A 18 -9.66 -8.75 -63.83
CA MET A 18 -8.24 -8.44 -64.05
C MET A 18 -7.93 -6.93 -64.07
N LEU A 19 -8.93 -6.09 -64.35
CA LEU A 19 -8.85 -4.62 -64.32
C LEU A 19 -9.05 -4.01 -62.92
N MET A 20 -9.53 -4.79 -61.95
CA MET A 20 -9.45 -4.43 -60.54
C MET A 20 -8.02 -4.70 -60.07
N GLY A 21 -7.12 -3.78 -60.40
CA GLY A 21 -5.77 -3.77 -59.85
C GLY A 21 -5.86 -3.78 -58.33
N LEU A 22 -5.23 -4.76 -57.71
CA LEU A 22 -4.91 -4.73 -56.29
C LEU A 22 -3.92 -3.58 -56.10
N ASN A 23 -4.38 -2.43 -55.59
CA ASN A 23 -3.49 -1.42 -55.05
C ASN A 23 -2.84 -2.05 -53.80
N ALA A 24 -1.54 -2.27 -53.86
CA ALA A 24 -0.78 -2.86 -52.77
C ALA A 24 -0.12 -1.72 -52.00
N GLN A 25 -0.75 -1.30 -50.89
CA GLN A 25 -0.14 -0.39 -49.92
C GLN A 25 1.23 -0.91 -49.50
N GLN A 26 2.22 -0.02 -49.52
CA GLN A 26 3.58 -0.36 -49.11
C GLN A 26 3.72 -0.26 -47.59
N ILE A 27 3.34 -1.33 -46.90
CA ILE A 27 3.47 -1.46 -45.45
C ILE A 27 4.83 -2.09 -45.12
N VAL A 28 5.63 -1.40 -44.31
CA VAL A 28 6.88 -1.92 -43.75
C VAL A 28 6.66 -2.30 -42.30
N SER A 29 6.62 -3.61 -42.03
CA SER A 29 6.43 -4.18 -40.71
C SER A 29 7.75 -4.57 -40.04
N ASN A 30 7.96 -4.16 -38.79
CA ASN A 30 9.07 -4.61 -37.95
C ASN A 30 8.58 -5.07 -36.58
N GLN A 31 9.07 -6.20 -36.10
CA GLN A 31 8.80 -6.68 -34.75
C GLN A 31 9.96 -6.32 -33.83
N ILE A 32 9.63 -5.72 -32.69
CA ILE A 32 10.59 -5.35 -31.64
C ILE A 32 10.17 -6.02 -30.34
N PHE A 33 11.12 -6.67 -29.68
CA PHE A 33 10.89 -7.38 -28.43
C PHE A 33 11.54 -6.60 -27.29
N TYR A 34 10.76 -5.72 -26.64
CA TYR A 34 11.22 -5.03 -25.43
C TYR A 34 11.19 -6.01 -24.27
N ARG A 35 12.31 -6.07 -23.53
CA ARG A 35 12.43 -6.93 -22.37
C ARG A 35 13.37 -6.35 -21.33
N THR A 36 13.00 -6.50 -20.09
CA THR A 36 13.84 -6.27 -18.92
C THR A 36 13.66 -7.44 -17.96
N TYR A 37 14.74 -7.82 -17.29
CA TYR A 37 14.75 -8.89 -16.31
C TYR A 37 15.48 -8.41 -15.07
N GLN A 38 14.91 -8.70 -13.90
CA GLN A 38 15.47 -8.36 -12.60
C GLN A 38 15.74 -6.86 -12.44
N GLN A 39 14.93 -6.03 -13.09
CA GLN A 39 15.03 -4.60 -12.92
C GLN A 39 14.49 -4.24 -11.53
N ASN A 40 15.22 -3.43 -10.79
CA ASN A 40 14.73 -2.92 -9.51
C ASN A 40 13.44 -2.11 -9.74
N MET A 41 12.45 -2.30 -8.87
CA MET A 41 11.14 -1.65 -8.99
C MET A 41 11.21 -0.12 -8.89
N TRP A 42 12.24 0.41 -8.23
CA TRP A 42 12.30 1.83 -7.84
C TRP A 42 13.15 2.67 -8.80
N GLU A 43 14.31 2.17 -9.21
CA GLU A 43 15.20 2.87 -10.16
C GLU A 43 16.07 1.87 -10.94
N GLU A 44 16.57 2.30 -12.11
CA GLU A 44 17.62 1.58 -12.82
C GLU A 44 18.97 1.81 -12.10
N GLY A 45 19.53 0.78 -11.45
CA GLY A 45 20.81 0.94 -10.75
C GLY A 45 21.02 0.00 -9.56
N GLU A 46 21.81 0.45 -8.59
CA GLU A 46 22.18 -0.32 -7.40
C GLU A 46 20.97 -0.68 -6.51
N ALA A 47 21.20 -1.59 -5.57
CA ALA A 47 20.18 -2.07 -4.65
C ALA A 47 19.60 -0.93 -3.80
N TYR A 48 18.34 -0.60 -4.05
CA TYR A 48 17.52 0.24 -3.18
C TYR A 48 17.12 -0.55 -1.92
N THR A 49 17.19 0.10 -0.76
CA THR A 49 16.70 -0.46 0.50
C THR A 49 15.50 0.35 0.97
N ILE A 50 14.45 -0.37 1.33
CA ILE A 50 13.19 0.12 1.83
C ILE A 50 13.25 0.15 3.35
N ASP A 51 13.21 1.36 3.90
CA ASP A 51 13.06 1.62 5.33
C ASP A 51 11.80 2.48 5.54
N PHE A 52 10.77 1.91 6.15
CA PHE A 52 9.53 2.62 6.48
C PHE A 52 9.21 2.46 7.95
N ASN A 53 8.95 3.58 8.61
CA ASN A 53 8.36 3.57 9.95
C ASN A 53 7.13 4.46 9.91
N PHE A 54 5.98 3.93 10.33
CA PHE A 54 4.77 4.70 10.45
C PHE A 54 4.01 4.38 11.73
N ASP A 55 3.51 5.45 12.34
CA ASP A 55 2.59 5.36 13.46
C ASP A 55 1.20 5.00 12.94
N LEU A 56 0.62 3.92 13.45
CA LEU A 56 -0.78 3.56 13.20
C LEU A 56 -1.72 4.56 13.87
N PHE A 57 -1.36 4.97 15.09
CA PHE A 57 -2.00 6.06 15.83
C PHE A 57 -1.07 6.53 16.94
N ASN A 58 -1.29 7.75 17.41
CA ASN A 58 -0.65 8.29 18.59
C ASN A 58 -1.68 9.13 19.37
N ILE A 59 -2.10 8.62 20.52
CA ILE A 59 -3.05 9.25 21.43
C ILE A 59 -2.27 9.68 22.66
N THR A 60 -2.04 10.98 22.78
CA THR A 60 -1.52 11.58 24.00
C THR A 60 -2.57 12.55 24.52
N GLN A 61 -3.13 12.26 25.70
CA GLN A 61 -4.21 13.04 26.30
C GLN A 61 -3.93 13.25 27.79
N SER A 62 -4.42 14.38 28.31
CA SER A 62 -4.46 14.63 29.74
C SER A 62 -5.69 15.45 30.06
N GLY A 63 -6.14 15.36 31.31
CA GLY A 63 -7.32 16.09 31.74
C GLY A 63 -7.41 16.20 33.24
N ASN A 64 -8.21 17.17 33.66
CA ASN A 64 -8.68 17.32 35.02
C ASN A 64 -10.21 17.25 34.99
N ASN A 65 -10.78 16.38 35.80
CA ASN A 65 -12.23 16.27 35.98
C ASN A 65 -12.57 16.55 37.44
N SER A 66 -13.67 17.24 37.67
CA SER A 66 -14.22 17.43 39.02
C SER A 66 -15.67 16.94 39.07
N LEU A 67 -16.02 16.22 40.13
CA LEU A 67 -17.36 15.68 40.36
C LEU A 67 -17.85 16.08 41.74
N GLY A 68 -19.06 16.62 41.81
CA GLY A 68 -19.67 17.10 43.04
C GLY A 68 -19.54 18.60 43.19
N ASP A 69 -19.91 19.10 44.37
CA ASP A 69 -19.91 20.51 44.69
C ASP A 69 -19.81 20.69 46.21
N ILE A 70 -19.22 21.81 46.62
CA ILE A 70 -19.14 22.24 48.02
C ILE A 70 -19.83 23.60 48.12
N SER A 71 -20.95 23.60 48.82
CA SER A 71 -21.76 24.81 49.04
C SER A 71 -21.53 25.38 50.44
N SER A 72 -21.73 26.68 50.61
CA SER A 72 -21.65 27.33 51.93
C SER A 72 -23.05 27.55 52.50
N PHE A 73 -23.26 27.13 53.75
CA PHE A 73 -24.52 27.30 54.46
C PHE A 73 -24.27 27.65 55.94
N LEU A 74 -24.91 28.72 56.41
CA LEU A 74 -24.81 29.20 57.81
C LEU A 74 -23.37 29.35 58.35
N GLY A 75 -22.44 29.79 57.50
CA GLY A 75 -21.03 30.01 57.89
C GLY A 75 -20.16 28.75 57.93
N GLY A 76 -20.71 27.58 57.62
CA GLY A 76 -19.97 26.34 57.38
C GLY A 76 -19.99 25.91 55.92
N GLN A 77 -19.09 25.00 55.53
CA GLN A 77 -19.07 24.37 54.20
C GLN A 77 -19.68 22.97 54.26
N PHE A 78 -20.50 22.64 53.26
CA PHE A 78 -21.19 21.36 53.14
C PHE A 78 -21.17 20.87 51.70
N GLY A 79 -20.73 19.63 51.52
CA GLY A 79 -20.69 18.97 50.22
C GLY A 79 -19.52 18.03 50.09
N ALA A 80 -19.38 17.47 48.89
CA ALA A 80 -18.27 16.61 48.53
C ALA A 80 -17.84 16.95 47.10
N LEU A 81 -16.54 17.06 46.90
CA LEU A 81 -15.92 17.32 45.61
C LEU A 81 -14.81 16.30 45.39
N ILE A 82 -14.84 15.61 44.26
CA ILE A 82 -13.79 14.70 43.83
C ILE A 82 -13.07 15.36 42.66
N ASN A 83 -11.76 15.52 42.76
CA ASN A 83 -10.91 15.99 41.67
C ASN A 83 -10.09 14.81 41.16
N ILE A 84 -9.98 14.69 39.84
CA ILE A 84 -9.30 13.59 39.14
C ILE A 84 -8.39 14.21 38.09
N ASP A 85 -7.09 14.09 38.28
CA ASP A 85 -6.06 14.40 37.30
C ASP A 85 -5.63 13.11 36.60
N TRP A 86 -5.57 13.11 35.27
CA TRP A 86 -5.17 11.93 34.51
C TRP A 86 -4.39 12.28 33.26
N TRP A 87 -3.57 11.34 32.82
CA TRP A 87 -2.90 11.38 31.54
C TRP A 87 -2.82 9.98 30.93
N LEU A 88 -2.82 9.92 29.60
CA LEU A 88 -2.75 8.70 28.81
C LEU A 88 -1.81 8.94 27.63
N LEU A 89 -0.83 8.06 27.49
CA LEU A 89 -0.10 7.81 26.26
C LEU A 89 -0.53 6.44 25.74
N PHE A 90 -1.02 6.41 24.52
CA PHE A 90 -1.24 5.17 23.79
C PHE A 90 -0.92 5.38 22.31
N ALA A 91 0.13 4.74 21.82
CA ALA A 91 0.54 4.79 20.43
C ALA A 91 0.84 3.39 19.91
N SER A 92 0.80 3.19 18.59
CA SER A 92 1.26 1.95 17.96
C SER A 92 1.98 2.26 16.66
N HIS A 93 3.00 1.47 16.37
CA HIS A 93 3.86 1.67 15.22
C HIS A 93 4.09 0.35 14.48
N ILE A 94 4.39 0.48 13.19
CA ILE A 94 4.94 -0.59 12.36
C ILE A 94 6.22 -0.06 11.73
N ALA A 95 7.28 -0.87 11.78
CA ALA A 95 8.52 -0.59 11.09
C ALA A 95 8.91 -1.72 10.13
N TYR A 96 9.46 -1.32 8.98
CA TYR A 96 10.10 -2.14 7.96
C TYR A 96 11.50 -1.60 7.82
N ASN A 97 12.51 -2.42 8.11
CA ASN A 97 13.90 -2.01 8.06
C ASN A 97 14.69 -2.98 7.18
N GLY A 98 15.51 -2.46 6.28
CA GLY A 98 16.40 -3.27 5.45
C GLY A 98 15.71 -4.02 4.32
N PHE A 99 14.46 -3.68 3.97
CA PHE A 99 13.75 -4.38 2.91
C PHE A 99 14.43 -4.19 1.55
N ASN A 100 14.67 -5.24 0.77
CA ASN A 100 15.22 -5.03 -0.58
C ASN A 100 14.19 -4.30 -1.49
N GLY A 101 14.65 -3.69 -2.58
CA GLY A 101 13.78 -2.92 -3.48
C GLY A 101 12.76 -3.74 -4.27
N GLY A 102 12.83 -5.08 -4.25
CA GLY A 102 12.06 -5.95 -5.13
C GLY A 102 12.50 -5.82 -6.60
N GLU A 103 11.94 -6.67 -7.45
CA GLU A 103 12.29 -6.71 -8.88
C GLU A 103 11.05 -6.80 -9.78
N VAL A 104 11.14 -6.27 -10.98
CA VAL A 104 10.13 -6.40 -12.03
C VAL A 104 10.77 -6.93 -13.31
N ASP A 105 10.10 -7.90 -13.93
CA ASP A 105 10.38 -8.37 -15.27
C ASP A 105 9.27 -7.87 -16.18
N ILE A 106 9.64 -7.26 -17.31
CA ILE A 106 8.69 -6.79 -18.31
C ILE A 106 9.06 -7.42 -19.64
N GLN A 107 8.09 -8.01 -20.31
CA GLN A 107 8.16 -8.38 -21.73
C GLN A 107 7.03 -7.67 -22.45
N TYR A 108 7.36 -6.97 -23.52
CA TYR A 108 6.40 -6.17 -24.28
C TYR A 108 6.75 -6.24 -25.76
N PRO A 109 6.40 -7.36 -26.43
CA PRO A 109 6.64 -7.53 -27.86
C PRO A 109 5.67 -6.67 -28.66
N VAL A 110 6.19 -5.88 -29.60
CA VAL A 110 5.38 -5.02 -30.47
C VAL A 110 5.68 -5.28 -31.93
N LYS A 111 4.68 -5.05 -32.78
CA LYS A 111 4.82 -4.95 -34.22
C LYS A 111 4.53 -3.51 -34.62
N ILE A 112 5.50 -2.87 -35.26
CA ILE A 112 5.39 -1.51 -35.80
C ILE A 112 5.18 -1.64 -37.30
N ASP A 113 4.13 -0.99 -37.79
CA ASP A 113 3.80 -0.91 -39.21
C ASP A 113 3.91 0.55 -39.65
N LEU A 114 4.69 0.77 -40.71
CA LEU A 114 4.81 2.05 -41.39
C LEU A 114 4.15 1.96 -42.75
N GLU A 115 3.12 2.74 -42.98
CA GLU A 115 2.39 2.79 -44.25
C GLU A 115 2.92 3.95 -45.09
N PHE A 116 3.62 3.62 -46.17
CA PHE A 116 4.06 4.58 -47.17
C PHE A 116 2.98 4.72 -48.25
N PRO A 117 2.83 5.90 -48.89
CA PRO A 117 1.94 6.07 -50.02
C PRO A 117 2.37 5.18 -51.19
N ASP A 118 1.42 4.85 -52.06
CA ASP A 118 1.68 3.96 -53.19
C ASP A 118 2.67 4.57 -54.20
N ASN A 119 3.38 3.68 -54.89
CA ASN A 119 4.30 4.09 -55.94
C ASN A 119 3.56 4.90 -57.01
N GLN A 120 4.15 6.04 -57.39
CA GLN A 120 3.62 6.97 -58.40
C GLN A 120 2.41 7.83 -57.95
N GLU A 121 2.07 7.86 -56.66
CA GLU A 121 0.99 8.72 -56.15
C GLU A 121 1.44 10.12 -55.72
N PHE A 122 2.75 10.42 -55.73
CA PHE A 122 3.29 11.72 -55.33
C PHE A 122 4.28 12.26 -56.37
N ASN A 123 4.30 13.58 -56.51
CA ASN A 123 5.25 14.33 -57.33
C ASN A 123 6.25 15.10 -56.46
N GLN A 124 7.26 15.66 -57.13
CA GLN A 124 8.20 16.56 -56.46
C GLN A 124 7.47 17.78 -55.88
N GLY A 125 7.60 17.97 -54.56
CA GLY A 125 6.99 19.09 -53.84
C GLY A 125 5.66 18.76 -53.16
N ASP A 126 5.12 17.55 -53.36
CA ASP A 126 3.93 17.10 -52.63
C ASP A 126 4.29 16.73 -51.18
N ILE A 127 3.36 16.96 -50.27
CA ILE A 127 3.45 16.48 -48.89
C ILE A 127 3.06 15.01 -48.87
N VAL A 128 3.96 14.18 -48.35
CA VAL A 128 3.76 12.74 -48.19
C VAL A 128 3.61 12.43 -46.71
N THR A 129 2.46 11.90 -46.32
CA THR A 129 2.22 11.37 -44.97
C THR A 129 2.67 9.92 -44.90
N ILE A 130 3.39 9.55 -43.85
CA ILE A 130 3.73 8.16 -43.54
C ILE A 130 2.97 7.82 -42.28
N HIS A 131 1.94 6.98 -42.40
CA HIS A 131 1.19 6.59 -41.22
C HIS A 131 2.00 5.59 -40.41
N SER A 132 2.03 5.76 -39.09
CA SER A 132 2.64 4.78 -38.20
C SER A 132 1.63 4.24 -37.20
N HIS A 133 1.66 2.94 -36.98
CA HIS A 133 0.93 2.31 -35.89
C HIS A 133 1.73 1.17 -35.29
N TYR A 134 1.41 0.82 -34.05
CA TYR A 134 1.88 -0.43 -33.46
C TYR A 134 0.79 -1.26 -32.80
N ASP A 135 0.98 -2.58 -32.89
CA ASP A 135 0.22 -3.57 -32.14
C ASP A 135 1.11 -4.23 -31.11
N VAL A 136 0.55 -4.52 -29.93
CA VAL A 136 1.20 -5.36 -28.93
C VAL A 136 0.90 -6.82 -29.26
N LEU A 137 1.95 -7.62 -29.40
CA LEU A 137 1.85 -9.03 -29.75
C LEU A 137 1.59 -9.88 -28.50
N ASP A 138 1.14 -11.12 -28.72
CA ASP A 138 1.08 -12.13 -27.67
C ASP A 138 2.48 -12.38 -27.07
N GLY A 139 2.51 -12.75 -25.79
CA GLY A 139 3.75 -12.97 -25.03
C GLY A 139 4.21 -11.76 -24.20
N TRP A 140 3.36 -10.75 -24.04
CA TRP A 140 3.55 -9.72 -23.02
C TRP A 140 3.51 -10.35 -21.61
N LEU A 141 4.25 -9.73 -20.69
CA LEU A 141 4.40 -10.21 -19.31
C LEU A 141 4.81 -9.04 -18.41
N MET A 142 4.24 -8.98 -17.21
CA MET A 142 4.75 -8.17 -16.11
C MET A 142 4.76 -9.03 -14.85
N ASN A 143 5.94 -9.48 -14.43
CA ASN A 143 6.10 -10.28 -13.23
C ASN A 143 6.85 -9.47 -12.19
N THR A 144 6.27 -9.35 -11.01
CA THR A 144 6.91 -8.71 -9.86
C THR A 144 7.46 -9.77 -8.93
N ARG A 145 8.59 -9.46 -8.30
CA ARG A 145 9.12 -10.20 -7.16
C ARG A 145 9.12 -9.28 -5.96
N PHE A 146 8.22 -9.59 -5.03
CA PHE A 146 8.03 -8.80 -3.83
C PHE A 146 9.32 -8.73 -2.98
N PRO A 147 9.59 -7.59 -2.31
CA PRO A 147 10.63 -7.50 -1.28
C PRO A 147 10.51 -8.53 -0.16
N VAL A 148 11.47 -9.45 -0.03
CA VAL A 148 11.37 -10.55 0.96
C VAL A 148 12.42 -10.51 2.07
N GLU A 149 13.50 -9.75 1.93
CA GLU A 149 14.59 -9.67 2.89
C GLU A 149 14.52 -8.38 3.68
N GLY A 150 14.34 -8.40 4.99
CA GLY A 150 14.19 -7.24 5.87
C GLY A 150 13.81 -7.64 7.30
N ILE A 151 13.61 -6.63 8.14
CA ILE A 151 13.14 -6.76 9.52
C ILE A 151 11.80 -6.03 9.64
N PHE A 152 10.79 -6.75 10.09
CA PHE A 152 9.47 -6.20 10.38
C PHE A 152 9.26 -6.14 11.89
N GLU A 153 8.85 -4.97 12.38
CA GLU A 153 8.56 -4.75 13.80
C GLU A 153 7.14 -4.21 13.97
N PHE A 154 6.46 -4.70 14.99
CA PHE A 154 5.16 -4.20 15.42
C PHE A 154 5.15 -4.02 16.94
N GLY A 155 4.80 -2.82 17.38
CA GLY A 155 4.84 -2.44 18.78
C GLY A 155 3.81 -1.39 19.16
N PHE A 156 3.77 -1.09 20.44
CA PHE A 156 2.95 -0.03 21.01
C PHE A 156 3.67 0.69 22.14
N ASP A 157 3.31 1.94 22.34
CA ASP A 157 3.74 2.74 23.48
C ASP A 157 2.55 2.91 24.41
N PHE A 158 2.78 2.73 25.71
CA PHE A 158 1.75 2.89 26.72
C PHE A 158 2.30 3.59 27.95
N GLY A 159 1.51 4.53 28.47
CA GLY A 159 1.71 5.15 29.76
C GLY A 159 0.38 5.66 30.28
N PHE A 160 0.17 5.57 31.59
CA PHE A 160 -1.09 5.98 32.20
C PHE A 160 -0.85 6.46 33.61
N GLY A 161 -1.40 7.62 33.95
CA GLY A 161 -1.42 8.10 35.33
C GLY A 161 -2.78 8.64 35.71
N VAL A 162 -3.15 8.43 36.96
CA VAL A 162 -4.38 8.95 37.57
C VAL A 162 -4.12 9.28 39.04
N ASP A 163 -4.45 10.50 39.42
CA ASP A 163 -4.45 10.99 40.79
C ASP A 163 -5.85 11.52 41.11
N ALA A 164 -6.51 10.93 42.11
CA ALA A 164 -7.82 11.38 42.53
C ALA A 164 -7.86 11.64 44.04
N ASN A 165 -8.41 12.80 44.38
CA ASN A 165 -8.55 13.28 45.75
C ASN A 165 -10.00 13.73 45.99
N ALA A 166 -10.56 13.35 47.13
CA ALA A 166 -11.88 13.80 47.57
C ALA A 166 -11.75 14.84 48.68
N THR A 167 -12.43 15.96 48.54
CA THR A 167 -12.65 16.93 49.61
C THR A 167 -14.07 16.76 50.12
N ILE A 168 -14.22 16.45 51.41
CA ILE A 168 -15.53 16.30 52.07
C ILE A 168 -15.67 17.39 53.12
N CYS A 169 -16.77 18.14 53.07
CA CYS A 169 -17.06 19.22 53.99
C CYS A 169 -18.32 18.94 54.80
N PHE A 170 -18.19 19.01 56.12
CA PHE A 170 -19.30 19.04 57.07
C PHE A 170 -18.96 20.03 58.18
N PHE A 171 -19.33 21.30 57.98
CA PHE A 171 -18.88 22.47 58.76
C PHE A 171 -17.40 22.80 58.52
N ASP A 172 -16.51 21.84 58.73
CA ASP A 172 -15.10 21.85 58.35
C ASP A 172 -14.85 20.86 57.19
N CYS A 173 -13.81 21.12 56.39
CA CYS A 173 -13.42 20.27 55.26
C CYS A 173 -12.19 19.44 55.60
N PHE A 174 -12.11 18.23 55.04
CA PHE A 174 -10.91 17.42 55.03
C PHE A 174 -10.73 16.76 53.66
N ASP A 175 -9.48 16.54 53.30
CA ASP A 175 -9.10 15.86 52.06
C ASP A 175 -8.79 14.39 52.34
N LEU A 176 -9.24 13.53 51.43
CA LEU A 176 -9.04 12.10 51.44
C LEU A 176 -8.41 11.71 50.08
N PRO A 177 -7.18 11.18 50.07
CA PRO A 177 -6.63 10.61 48.84
C PRO A 177 -7.43 9.36 48.48
N ILE A 178 -7.97 9.32 47.26
CA ILE A 178 -8.74 8.17 46.76
C ILE A 178 -7.78 7.17 46.10
N MET A 179 -6.97 7.65 45.15
CA MET A 179 -6.03 6.84 44.40
C MET A 179 -4.92 7.71 43.85
N ASN A 180 -3.73 7.13 43.72
CA ASN A 180 -2.62 7.70 42.99
C ASN A 180 -1.88 6.53 42.34
N TYR A 181 -2.07 6.40 41.04
CA TYR A 181 -1.51 5.32 40.24
C TYR A 181 -0.76 5.89 39.05
N GLU A 182 0.41 5.34 38.78
CA GLU A 182 1.25 5.77 37.68
C GLU A 182 1.93 4.55 37.04
N ILE A 183 1.79 4.46 35.73
CA ILE A 183 2.52 3.56 34.84
C ILE A 183 3.35 4.48 33.94
N PRO A 184 4.70 4.42 34.03
CA PRO A 184 5.55 5.26 33.19
C PRO A 184 5.30 4.97 31.72
N ALA A 185 5.50 5.99 30.89
CA ALA A 185 5.45 5.83 29.44
C ALA A 185 6.60 4.92 28.97
N GLU A 186 6.25 3.76 28.45
CA GLU A 186 7.18 2.76 27.92
C GLU A 186 6.77 2.30 26.53
N SER A 187 7.76 1.85 25.75
CA SER A 187 7.57 1.25 24.43
C SER A 187 7.74 -0.26 24.51
N HIS A 188 6.82 -1.00 23.89
CA HIS A 188 6.79 -2.45 23.91
C HIS A 188 6.69 -3.00 22.48
N ASN A 189 7.74 -3.71 22.06
CA ASN A 189 7.69 -4.49 20.84
C ASN A 189 6.91 -5.77 21.09
N ILE A 190 5.86 -6.01 20.29
CA ILE A 190 5.04 -7.22 20.37
C ILE A 190 5.68 -8.30 19.52
N ILE A 191 5.98 -7.98 18.26
CA ILE A 191 6.53 -8.94 17.30
C ILE A 191 7.72 -8.30 16.58
N ASP A 192 8.76 -9.09 16.42
CA ASP A 192 9.86 -8.85 15.48
C ASP A 192 9.94 -10.05 14.52
N ILE A 193 10.05 -9.79 13.22
CA ILE A 193 10.27 -10.82 12.20
C ILE A 193 11.50 -10.42 11.40
N ASN A 194 12.59 -11.15 11.60
CA ASN A 194 13.82 -10.98 10.86
C ASN A 194 13.90 -12.01 9.74
N THR A 195 13.66 -11.59 8.49
CA THR A 195 13.69 -12.52 7.36
C THR A 195 15.10 -12.85 6.89
N PHE A 196 16.14 -12.10 7.30
CA PHE A 196 17.54 -12.47 7.04
C PHE A 196 17.94 -13.76 7.77
N THR A 197 17.50 -13.90 9.02
CA THR A 197 17.74 -15.11 9.82
C THR A 197 16.61 -16.13 9.68
N GLY A 198 15.45 -15.68 9.20
CA GLY A 198 14.21 -16.46 9.17
C GLY A 198 13.63 -16.71 10.56
N ILE A 199 14.01 -15.90 11.56
CA ILE A 199 13.56 -16.02 12.95
C ILE A 199 12.57 -14.90 13.24
N ALA A 200 11.46 -15.25 13.87
CA ALA A 200 10.51 -14.32 14.44
C ALA A 200 10.43 -14.47 15.96
N HIS A 201 10.44 -13.34 16.67
CA HIS A 201 10.23 -13.25 18.10
C HIS A 201 8.79 -12.81 18.39
N TYR A 202 8.13 -13.52 19.29
CA TYR A 202 6.73 -13.24 19.64
C TYR A 202 6.42 -13.64 21.08
N PRO A 203 5.45 -12.98 21.75
CA PRO A 203 4.97 -13.38 23.06
C PRO A 203 4.34 -14.76 22.99
N CYS A 204 4.69 -15.64 23.92
CA CYS A 204 4.13 -16.98 24.04
C CYS A 204 3.97 -17.37 25.52
N ILE A 205 3.13 -18.37 25.78
CA ILE A 205 3.00 -18.94 27.11
C ILE A 205 3.79 -20.24 27.20
N VAL A 206 4.80 -20.25 28.05
CA VAL A 206 5.58 -21.44 28.40
C VAL A 206 5.45 -21.66 29.89
N ASN A 207 4.99 -22.84 30.30
CA ASN A 207 4.76 -23.17 31.72
C ASN A 207 3.87 -22.15 32.47
N ASN A 208 2.84 -21.63 31.80
CA ASN A 208 1.90 -20.64 32.35
C ASN A 208 2.54 -19.29 32.70
N GLN A 209 3.68 -18.97 32.08
CA GLN A 209 4.34 -17.67 32.16
C GLN A 209 4.55 -17.11 30.76
N LEU A 210 4.41 -15.79 30.64
CA LEU A 210 4.74 -15.09 29.41
C LEU A 210 6.24 -15.11 29.18
N GLN A 211 6.63 -15.51 27.98
CA GLN A 211 8.01 -15.52 27.51
C GLN A 211 8.05 -15.00 26.07
N ILE A 212 9.25 -14.68 25.60
CA ILE A 212 9.50 -14.44 24.18
C ILE A 212 9.92 -15.76 23.56
N CYS A 213 9.09 -16.28 22.65
CA CYS A 213 9.39 -17.46 21.86
C CYS A 213 10.00 -17.07 20.52
N GLU A 214 10.70 -18.03 19.95
CA GLU A 214 11.25 -17.96 18.60
C GLU A 214 10.52 -18.97 17.69
N THR A 215 10.28 -18.59 16.45
CA THR A 215 9.78 -19.48 15.40
C THR A 215 10.42 -19.16 14.07
N GLN A 216 10.52 -20.16 13.20
CA GLN A 216 10.88 -20.00 11.78
C GLN A 216 9.68 -20.28 10.86
N VAL A 217 8.50 -20.49 11.44
CA VAL A 217 7.26 -20.79 10.72
C VAL A 217 6.37 -19.55 10.75
N LEU A 218 6.00 -19.09 9.55
CA LEU A 218 5.00 -18.04 9.31
C LEU A 218 3.78 -18.63 8.58
N PRO A 219 2.56 -18.07 8.75
CA PRO A 219 2.21 -16.98 9.65
C PRO A 219 2.23 -17.42 11.13
N ILE A 220 2.49 -16.47 12.03
CA ILE A 220 2.29 -16.67 13.47
C ILE A 220 0.80 -16.48 13.77
N VAL A 221 0.21 -17.45 14.46
CA VAL A 221 -1.20 -17.44 14.86
C VAL A 221 -1.29 -17.35 16.38
N PHE A 222 -2.02 -16.34 16.86
CA PHE A 222 -2.29 -16.08 18.25
C PHE A 222 -3.74 -16.49 18.57
N GLU A 223 -3.94 -17.62 19.23
CA GLU A 223 -5.27 -18.07 19.67
C GLU A 223 -5.56 -17.60 21.11
N ASN A 224 -5.47 -16.28 21.35
CA ASN A 224 -5.58 -15.70 22.70
C ASN A 224 -4.72 -16.47 23.72
N LEU A 225 -3.43 -16.59 23.43
CA LEU A 225 -2.41 -17.39 24.12
C LEU A 225 -2.63 -17.46 25.65
N ALA A 226 -3.43 -18.43 26.10
CA ALA A 226 -3.85 -18.58 27.50
C ALA A 226 -4.37 -17.30 28.21
N GLY A 227 -5.01 -16.36 27.48
CA GLY A 227 -5.65 -15.18 28.06
C GLY A 227 -4.77 -13.95 28.24
N ILE A 228 -3.63 -13.85 27.54
CA ILE A 228 -2.78 -12.64 27.58
C ILE A 228 -3.38 -11.45 26.82
N GLY A 229 -4.56 -11.59 26.21
CA GLY A 229 -5.22 -10.49 25.51
C GLY A 229 -4.64 -10.19 24.13
N LEU A 230 -3.86 -11.08 23.51
CA LEU A 230 -3.39 -10.95 22.12
C LEU A 230 -3.95 -12.09 21.28
N SER A 231 -4.66 -11.76 20.21
CA SER A 231 -5.20 -12.74 19.27
C SER A 231 -5.08 -12.29 17.81
N GLY A 232 -5.14 -13.24 16.88
CA GLY A 232 -5.10 -12.97 15.45
C GLY A 232 -3.93 -13.64 14.73
N THR A 233 -3.49 -13.05 13.62
CA THR A 233 -2.45 -13.60 12.75
C THR A 233 -1.51 -12.51 12.25
N ILE A 234 -0.22 -12.83 12.18
CA ILE A 234 0.78 -11.96 11.56
C ILE A 234 1.72 -12.76 10.65
N SER A 235 2.12 -12.15 9.55
CA SER A 235 3.12 -12.62 8.60
C SER A 235 3.90 -11.43 8.07
N ILE A 236 4.93 -11.70 7.28
CA ILE A 236 5.50 -10.70 6.38
C ILE A 236 4.56 -10.50 5.18
N PRO A 237 4.47 -9.26 4.65
CA PRO A 237 3.75 -9.03 3.40
C PRO A 237 4.41 -9.81 2.26
N TYR A 238 3.56 -10.39 1.40
CA TYR A 238 3.97 -10.99 0.14
C TYR A 238 2.83 -10.84 -0.85
N VAL A 239 3.03 -10.01 -1.87
CA VAL A 239 2.00 -9.69 -2.87
C VAL A 239 2.33 -10.42 -4.16
N GLU A 240 1.41 -11.27 -4.60
CA GLU A 240 1.41 -11.86 -5.94
C GLU A 240 0.56 -10.97 -6.84
N THR A 241 1.12 -10.51 -7.97
CA THR A 241 0.40 -9.66 -8.92
C THR A 241 -0.09 -10.44 -10.13
N GLU A 242 -1.26 -10.09 -10.64
CA GLU A 242 -1.78 -10.57 -11.92
C GLU A 242 -1.66 -9.47 -12.98
N ALA A 243 -1.03 -9.80 -14.11
CA ALA A 243 -0.81 -8.88 -15.21
C ALA A 243 -1.92 -8.93 -16.27
N TYR A 244 -2.28 -7.77 -16.82
CA TYR A 244 -3.19 -7.64 -17.95
C TYR A 244 -2.82 -6.45 -18.83
N ILE A 245 -3.12 -6.55 -20.13
CA ILE A 245 -2.97 -5.43 -21.07
C ILE A 245 -4.33 -4.79 -21.36
N ASP A 246 -4.41 -3.46 -21.31
CA ASP A 246 -5.60 -2.74 -21.75
C ASP A 246 -5.61 -2.65 -23.29
N PRO A 247 -6.61 -3.23 -23.97
CA PRO A 247 -6.66 -3.26 -25.42
C PRO A 247 -6.85 -1.88 -26.06
N ASN A 248 -7.35 -0.88 -25.33
CA ASN A 248 -7.60 0.46 -25.88
C ASN A 248 -6.38 1.37 -25.77
N THR A 249 -5.68 1.27 -24.64
CA THR A 249 -4.52 2.13 -24.34
C THR A 249 -3.19 1.44 -24.63
N LYS A 250 -3.19 0.12 -24.83
CA LYS A 250 -2.01 -0.74 -24.98
C LYS A 250 -1.13 -0.78 -23.73
N ILE A 251 -1.58 -0.22 -22.60
CA ILE A 251 -0.83 -0.15 -21.35
C ILE A 251 -0.85 -1.52 -20.65
N LEU A 252 0.32 -1.94 -20.16
CA LEU A 252 0.45 -3.16 -19.39
C LEU A 252 0.36 -2.85 -17.89
N HIS A 253 -0.56 -3.52 -17.21
CA HIS A 253 -0.82 -3.36 -15.78
C HIS A 253 -0.49 -4.65 -15.04
N ALA A 254 -0.13 -4.54 -13.77
CA ALA A 254 -0.13 -5.67 -12.84
C ALA A 254 -0.62 -5.21 -11.47
N TYR A 255 -1.56 -5.95 -10.89
CA TYR A 255 -2.17 -5.62 -9.61
C TYR A 255 -2.19 -6.83 -8.68
N GLY A 256 -1.97 -6.59 -7.39
CA GLY A 256 -2.15 -7.59 -6.35
C GLY A 256 -2.28 -6.95 -4.98
N ASP A 257 -2.89 -7.68 -4.04
CA ASP A 257 -2.97 -7.29 -2.64
C ASP A 257 -2.81 -8.51 -1.73
N SER A 258 -2.32 -8.26 -0.50
CA SER A 258 -2.08 -9.30 0.48
C SER A 258 -2.34 -8.79 1.90
N ALA A 259 -3.21 -9.48 2.62
CA ALA A 259 -3.43 -9.28 4.05
C ALA A 259 -2.35 -10.01 4.82
N TYR A 260 -1.51 -9.28 5.55
CA TYR A 260 -0.39 -9.88 6.29
C TYR A 260 -0.50 -9.72 7.80
N MET A 261 -1.38 -8.84 8.29
CA MET A 261 -1.62 -8.68 9.72
C MET A 261 -3.10 -8.50 10.01
N ASN A 262 -3.59 -9.25 10.99
CA ASN A 262 -4.91 -9.10 11.56
C ASN A 262 -4.81 -9.43 13.05
N LEU A 263 -4.69 -8.42 13.90
CA LEU A 263 -4.48 -8.59 15.33
C LEU A 263 -5.55 -7.86 16.15
N GLU A 264 -5.87 -8.43 17.30
CA GLU A 264 -6.64 -7.82 18.36
C GLU A 264 -5.85 -7.90 19.66
N LEU A 265 -5.75 -6.78 20.35
CA LEU A 265 -4.96 -6.59 21.55
C LEU A 265 -5.80 -5.91 22.63
N ASN A 266 -6.05 -6.61 23.73
CA ASN A 266 -6.49 -6.05 24.99
C ASN A 266 -5.26 -5.60 25.78
N ILE A 267 -5.03 -4.30 25.80
CA ILE A 267 -3.81 -3.70 26.36
C ILE A 267 -3.66 -3.99 27.85
N ILE A 268 -4.77 -3.91 28.61
CA ILE A 268 -4.73 -4.13 30.05
C ILE A 268 -4.37 -5.58 30.37
N GLN A 269 -5.00 -6.54 29.71
CA GLN A 269 -4.68 -7.96 29.90
C GLN A 269 -3.23 -8.28 29.48
N PHE A 270 -2.77 -7.69 28.39
CA PHE A 270 -1.41 -7.91 27.88
C PHE A 270 -0.34 -7.33 28.80
N LEU A 271 -0.51 -6.11 29.28
CA LEU A 271 0.41 -5.48 30.23
C LEU A 271 0.39 -6.17 31.60
N MET A 272 -0.76 -6.68 32.06
CA MET A 272 -0.83 -7.51 33.26
C MET A 272 -0.04 -8.82 33.08
N ALA A 273 -0.10 -9.43 31.90
CA ALA A 273 0.68 -10.63 31.59
C ALA A 273 2.19 -10.35 31.50
N LEU A 274 2.59 -9.21 30.90
CA LEU A 274 3.98 -8.76 30.80
C LEU A 274 4.60 -8.42 32.16
N SER A 275 3.89 -7.65 32.96
CA SER A 275 4.38 -7.15 34.25
C SER A 275 4.42 -8.24 35.32
N GLY A 276 3.55 -9.25 35.20
CA GLY A 276 3.49 -10.37 36.12
C GLY A 276 2.98 -10.01 37.53
N PRO A 277 2.43 -10.99 38.27
CA PRO A 277 1.86 -10.75 39.58
C PRO A 277 2.93 -10.26 40.58
N GLY A 278 2.62 -9.18 41.30
CA GLY A 278 3.49 -8.58 42.33
C GLY A 278 4.41 -7.46 41.83
N SER A 279 4.32 -7.08 40.56
CA SER A 279 4.90 -5.82 40.07
C SER A 279 3.98 -4.64 40.37
N GLY A 280 4.55 -3.44 40.53
CA GLY A 280 3.76 -2.22 40.74
C GLY A 280 2.81 -1.92 39.58
N VAL A 281 3.23 -2.22 38.34
CA VAL A 281 2.38 -2.08 37.15
C VAL A 281 1.17 -3.03 37.22
N TYR A 282 1.38 -4.30 37.59
CA TYR A 282 0.28 -5.25 37.77
C TYR A 282 -0.72 -4.77 38.83
N GLU A 283 -0.23 -4.27 39.96
CA GLU A 283 -1.07 -3.74 41.04
C GLU A 283 -1.90 -2.56 40.55
N VAL A 284 -1.31 -1.59 39.84
CA VAL A 284 -2.04 -0.48 39.23
C VAL A 284 -3.11 -0.98 38.26
N LEU A 285 -2.74 -1.82 37.30
CA LEU A 285 -3.66 -2.34 36.27
C LEU A 285 -4.83 -3.12 36.88
N SER A 286 -4.58 -3.89 37.94
CA SER A 286 -5.62 -4.63 38.66
C SER A 286 -6.63 -3.75 39.39
N ASN A 287 -6.26 -2.49 39.68
CA ASN A 287 -7.09 -1.52 40.38
C ASN A 287 -7.72 -0.48 39.45
N LEU A 288 -7.67 -0.65 38.11
CA LEU A 288 -8.29 0.28 37.15
C LEU A 288 -9.82 0.22 37.17
N GLN A 289 -10.40 -0.84 37.72
CA GLN A 289 -11.84 -0.98 37.92
C GLN A 289 -12.12 -1.54 39.30
N GLY A 290 -13.13 -1.01 39.98
CA GLY A 290 -13.42 -1.45 41.33
C GLY A 290 -14.49 -0.64 42.04
N GLN A 291 -14.56 -0.89 43.35
CA GLN A 291 -15.47 -0.22 44.27
C GLN A 291 -14.68 0.24 45.50
N ILE A 292 -14.82 1.51 45.86
CA ILE A 292 -14.23 2.11 47.05
C ILE A 292 -15.36 2.40 48.05
N GLU A 293 -15.25 1.85 49.26
CA GLU A 293 -16.15 2.20 50.36
C GLU A 293 -15.66 3.48 51.03
N LEU A 294 -16.44 4.55 50.92
CA LEU A 294 -16.12 5.87 51.49
C LEU A 294 -16.65 6.01 52.93
N GLY A 295 -17.21 4.93 53.49
CA GLY A 295 -17.87 4.90 54.80
C GLY A 295 -19.34 5.29 54.75
N ALA A 296 -20.05 5.08 55.87
CA ALA A 296 -21.47 5.41 56.04
C ALA A 296 -22.43 4.81 54.98
N GLY A 297 -22.06 3.67 54.37
CA GLY A 297 -22.83 3.01 53.32
C GLY A 297 -22.69 3.63 51.93
N ILE A 298 -21.75 4.56 51.73
CA ILE A 298 -21.46 5.19 50.44
C ILE A 298 -20.37 4.39 49.72
N ASN A 299 -20.68 3.95 48.50
CA ASN A 299 -19.78 3.19 47.65
C ASN A 299 -19.55 3.93 46.33
N LEU A 300 -18.30 4.11 45.95
CA LEU A 300 -17.89 4.66 44.67
C LEU A 300 -17.47 3.52 43.75
N ASN A 301 -18.27 3.27 42.71
CA ASN A 301 -17.89 2.33 41.64
C ASN A 301 -17.19 3.10 40.54
N TYR A 302 -16.08 2.57 40.03
CA TYR A 302 -15.27 3.25 39.03
C TYR A 302 -14.72 2.28 37.99
N ASN A 303 -14.53 2.79 36.78
CA ASN A 303 -13.76 2.19 35.70
C ASN A 303 -12.95 3.31 35.05
N LEU A 304 -11.63 3.25 35.15
CA LEU A 304 -10.74 4.33 34.74
C LEU A 304 -10.27 4.16 33.29
N LEU A 305 -10.07 2.92 32.85
CA LEU A 305 -9.44 2.65 31.57
C LEU A 305 -9.80 1.26 31.04
N ASP A 306 -10.29 1.22 29.81
CA ASP A 306 -10.46 0.00 29.01
C ASP A 306 -10.02 0.31 27.58
N ILE A 307 -9.07 -0.47 27.05
CA ILE A 307 -8.48 -0.24 25.74
C ILE A 307 -8.39 -1.58 25.00
N ILE A 308 -9.09 -1.64 23.87
CA ILE A 308 -9.01 -2.71 22.90
C ILE A 308 -8.53 -2.10 21.59
N PHE A 309 -7.47 -2.68 21.04
CA PHE A 309 -6.88 -2.28 19.77
C PHE A 309 -7.03 -3.41 18.77
N SER A 310 -7.65 -3.13 17.63
CA SER A 310 -7.74 -4.05 16.51
C SER A 310 -7.06 -3.44 15.30
N VAL A 311 -6.18 -4.20 14.66
CA VAL A 311 -5.43 -3.77 13.48
C VAL A 311 -5.54 -4.80 12.38
N LYS A 312 -5.81 -4.32 11.17
CA LYS A 312 -5.80 -5.14 9.96
C LYS A 312 -5.02 -4.40 8.89
N ASN A 313 -3.91 -4.98 8.44
CA ASN A 313 -3.09 -4.38 7.40
C ASN A 313 -3.07 -5.21 6.13
N TYR A 314 -3.09 -4.48 5.02
CA TYR A 314 -2.99 -4.96 3.67
C TYR A 314 -1.84 -4.23 3.00
N LEU A 315 -1.08 -4.95 2.18
CA LEU A 315 -0.19 -4.34 1.24
C LEU A 315 -0.74 -4.51 -0.17
N VAL A 316 -0.72 -3.44 -0.94
CA VAL A 316 -1.21 -3.40 -2.32
C VAL A 316 -0.04 -3.03 -3.22
N GLN A 317 0.09 -3.74 -4.35
CA GLN A 317 1.00 -3.39 -5.43
C GLN A 317 0.18 -3.12 -6.69
N ASP A 318 0.44 -1.98 -7.31
CA ASP A 318 -0.16 -1.56 -8.59
C ASP A 318 0.97 -1.04 -9.48
N PHE A 319 1.24 -1.79 -10.55
CA PHE A 319 2.27 -1.48 -11.53
C PHE A 319 1.64 -1.10 -12.86
N LYS A 320 2.22 -0.09 -13.50
CA LYS A 320 1.85 0.39 -14.83
C LYS A 320 3.09 0.52 -15.69
N PHE A 321 3.10 -0.12 -16.84
CA PHE A 321 4.10 0.04 -17.89
C PHE A 321 3.45 0.67 -19.12
N ASP A 322 3.85 1.90 -19.39
CA ASP A 322 3.29 2.80 -20.40
C ASP A 322 4.42 3.32 -21.29
N PRO A 323 4.88 2.50 -22.26
CA PRO A 323 6.05 2.83 -23.06
C PRO A 323 5.69 3.75 -24.23
N THR A 324 6.54 4.74 -24.48
CA THR A 324 6.56 5.43 -25.79
C THR A 324 7.47 4.67 -26.74
N ILE A 325 6.90 4.12 -27.81
CA ILE A 325 7.66 3.38 -28.83
C ILE A 325 8.24 4.37 -29.83
N TRP A 326 9.55 4.29 -30.08
CA TRP A 326 10.23 5.16 -31.04
C TRP A 326 10.67 4.37 -32.26
N THR A 327 10.48 4.96 -33.43
CA THR A 327 10.97 4.41 -34.70
C THR A 327 11.86 5.43 -35.41
N LYS A 328 12.49 4.98 -36.51
CA LYS A 328 13.31 5.84 -37.36
C LYS A 328 13.06 5.57 -38.84
N VAL A 329 12.96 6.64 -39.61
CA VAL A 329 12.94 6.58 -41.08
C VAL A 329 14.16 7.32 -41.61
N SER A 330 14.80 6.76 -42.63
CA SER A 330 15.99 7.34 -43.25
C SER A 330 15.79 7.52 -44.75
N PHE A 331 16.06 8.73 -45.21
CA PHE A 331 15.97 9.13 -46.60
C PHE A 331 17.39 9.33 -47.18
N PRO A 332 17.57 9.13 -48.51
CA PRO A 332 18.86 9.35 -49.17
C PRO A 332 19.37 10.80 -49.11
N VAL A 333 18.45 11.76 -48.94
CA VAL A 333 18.71 13.19 -48.84
C VAL A 333 17.89 13.77 -47.69
N ALA A 334 18.28 14.94 -47.18
CA ALA A 334 17.50 15.63 -46.17
C ALA A 334 16.18 16.16 -46.76
N VAL A 335 15.10 15.99 -45.99
CA VAL A 335 13.75 16.43 -46.34
C VAL A 335 13.19 17.30 -45.23
N GLU A 336 12.30 18.23 -45.59
CA GLU A 336 11.45 18.93 -44.62
C GLU A 336 10.41 17.94 -44.11
N TYR A 337 10.20 17.92 -42.80
CA TYR A 337 9.21 17.03 -42.18
C TYR A 337 8.46 17.74 -41.06
N THR A 338 7.26 17.21 -40.81
CA THR A 338 6.40 17.56 -39.69
C THR A 338 5.89 16.25 -39.10
N GLU A 339 6.01 16.07 -37.80
CA GLU A 339 5.44 14.97 -37.02
C GLU A 339 4.15 15.49 -36.38
N THR A 340 3.05 14.77 -36.58
CA THR A 340 1.73 15.12 -36.05
C THR A 340 1.15 14.01 -35.18
N ASP A 341 0.39 14.36 -34.15
CA ASP A 341 -0.34 13.41 -33.29
C ASP A 341 -1.80 13.29 -33.78
N PRO A 342 -2.19 12.20 -34.46
CA PRO A 342 -3.55 12.00 -34.96
C PRO A 342 -4.59 11.88 -33.85
N GLN A 343 -4.20 11.42 -32.66
CA GLN A 343 -5.11 11.26 -31.50
C GLN A 343 -5.45 12.62 -30.86
N ASN A 344 -4.58 13.61 -31.05
CA ASN A 344 -4.77 14.97 -30.56
C ASN A 344 -5.03 15.97 -31.71
N ASN A 345 -5.99 15.63 -32.58
CA ASN A 345 -6.45 16.49 -33.67
C ASN A 345 -5.33 16.94 -34.64
N HIS A 346 -4.36 16.07 -34.91
CA HIS A 346 -3.20 16.31 -35.78
C HIS A 346 -2.35 17.51 -35.33
N GLU A 347 -2.20 17.69 -34.02
CA GLU A 347 -1.29 18.71 -33.48
C GLU A 347 0.15 18.43 -33.92
N VAL A 348 0.86 19.47 -34.35
CA VAL A 348 2.27 19.37 -34.73
C VAL A 348 3.12 19.18 -33.48
N VAL A 349 3.71 17.99 -33.34
CA VAL A 349 4.60 17.63 -32.24
C VAL A 349 6.02 18.13 -32.52
N ARG A 350 6.45 18.04 -33.79
CA ARG A 350 7.80 18.40 -34.20
C ARG A 350 7.87 18.77 -35.67
N GLU A 351 8.82 19.63 -36.03
CA GLU A 351 9.15 19.92 -37.42
C GLU A 351 10.67 20.07 -37.59
N GLY A 352 11.17 19.89 -38.82
CA GLY A 352 12.58 20.11 -39.09
C GLY A 352 13.02 19.72 -40.50
N PHE A 353 14.34 19.71 -40.69
CA PHE A 353 14.99 19.31 -41.94
C PHE A 353 16.10 18.31 -41.67
N ALA A 354 15.89 17.04 -42.04
CA ALA A 354 16.83 15.96 -41.75
C ALA A 354 16.74 14.82 -42.77
N SER A 355 17.83 14.05 -42.92
CA SER A 355 17.83 12.81 -43.71
C SER A 355 17.42 11.60 -42.86
N THR A 356 17.44 11.71 -41.54
CA THR A 356 17.02 10.67 -40.61
C THR A 356 16.10 11.29 -39.58
N ILE A 357 14.90 10.75 -39.48
CA ILE A 357 13.83 11.26 -38.62
C ILE A 357 13.55 10.19 -37.58
N PHE A 358 13.56 10.60 -36.31
CA PHE A 358 13.15 9.80 -35.17
C PHE A 358 11.87 10.40 -34.61
N PHE A 359 10.83 9.58 -34.49
CA PHE A 359 9.49 9.99 -34.09
C PHE A 359 8.82 8.88 -33.26
N ALA A 360 7.81 9.25 -32.49
CA ALA A 360 7.03 8.30 -31.70
C ALA A 360 6.06 7.55 -32.62
N VAL A 361 5.93 6.23 -32.44
CA VAL A 361 4.96 5.43 -33.20
C VAL A 361 3.55 5.76 -32.69
N ASP A 362 2.56 5.69 -33.59
CA ASP A 362 1.21 6.26 -33.49
C ASP A 362 1.14 7.79 -33.78
N ASN A 363 2.28 8.45 -34.05
CA ASN A 363 2.35 9.75 -34.75
C ASN A 363 2.57 9.56 -36.26
N ASP A 364 2.22 10.58 -37.05
CA ASP A 364 2.34 10.60 -38.53
C ASP A 364 3.35 11.63 -39.04
#